data_AF-A0A925GIB0-F1
#
_entry.id   AF-A0A925GIB0-F1
#
_cell.length_a   1.000
_cell.length_b   1.000
_cell.length_c   1.000
_cell.angle_alpha   90.00
_cell.angle_beta   90.00
_cell.angle_gamma   90.00
#
_symmetry.space_group_name_H-M   'P 1'
#
loop_
_entity.id
_entity.type
_entity.pdbx_description
1 polymer ?
#
loop_
_entity_poly.entity_id
_entity_poly.type
_entity_poly.pdbx_seq_one_letter_code
_entity_poly.pdbx_strand_id
1 'polypeptide(L)'
;MLQALTKLLVFIGVILVCLPGLAAPVLLSLRLIKQSPSRCATSPTIVFLTEKVQWKRAEGAYFNGENDWEVFFELETDLEPLPLVAVEITLPGVKIARVIVGKTDVPFTQQGDRVRLQLLDDRNITGEIETLYHSPRGGVPIWFRHNWEARKNGKYLEGRYPKEALAAANNYLLACHEILLQMGDMSGLNQKFAGELILMGVEVAAPRGHLDYPVHWHLQHWEHAYDRFRKPQWAYKQCLIPHYYLDSLGRITRDEMSEVRKLEWDRYQTKNLREGDSYQWLDAEGRPIFREKIHNGGLEFRRPDGQVWSLRPDPRGGHLAVWGYQGQEPVCKAWVEDNAEQGEIKLRLELHQRGKKVESWQDHYRYDPFTGNRLPAASTAPQR
;
A
#
# COMPACT_ATOMS: atom_id res chain seq x y z
N MET A 1 -25.79 34.01 -16.65
CA MET A 1 -26.53 33.19 -15.67
C MET A 1 -26.36 31.74 -16.08
N LEU A 2 -25.67 30.95 -15.25
CA LEU A 2 -25.46 29.49 -15.27
C LEU A 2 -25.23 28.76 -16.61
N GLN A 3 -23.96 28.44 -16.89
CA GLN A 3 -23.57 27.13 -17.39
C GLN A 3 -22.41 26.63 -16.53
N ALA A 4 -22.70 25.68 -15.65
CA ALA A 4 -21.72 25.02 -14.81
C ALA A 4 -22.12 23.56 -14.61
N LEU A 5 -21.07 22.74 -14.51
CA LEU A 5 -21.05 21.37 -13.98
C LEU A 5 -21.50 20.25 -14.91
N THR A 6 -20.51 19.72 -15.64
CA THR A 6 -20.38 18.27 -15.80
C THR A 6 -18.95 17.89 -15.41
N LYS A 7 -18.76 17.57 -14.14
CA LYS A 7 -17.58 16.83 -13.64
C LYS A 7 -18.11 15.67 -12.80
N LEU A 8 -18.21 14.53 -13.45
CA LEU A 8 -18.47 13.24 -12.83
C LEU A 8 -17.18 12.82 -12.12
N LEU A 9 -17.11 12.98 -10.80
CA LEU A 9 -16.09 12.36 -9.97
C LEU A 9 -16.45 10.88 -9.79
N VAL A 10 -15.74 10.02 -10.51
CA VAL A 10 -15.72 8.58 -10.25
C VAL A 10 -14.70 8.35 -9.14
N PHE A 11 -15.18 8.32 -7.90
CA PHE A 11 -14.51 7.69 -6.77
C PHE A 11 -15.24 6.37 -6.50
N ILE A 12 -14.67 5.27 -6.96
CA ILE A 12 -15.05 3.94 -6.50
C ILE A 12 -13.92 3.51 -5.57
N GLY A 13 -14.05 3.85 -4.29
CA GLY A 13 -13.53 2.98 -3.25
C GLY A 13 -14.45 1.77 -3.25
N VAL A 14 -13.95 0.60 -3.66
CA VAL A 14 -14.69 -0.64 -3.47
C VAL A 14 -14.69 -0.94 -1.97
N ILE A 15 -15.64 -0.34 -1.27
CA ILE A 15 -16.12 -0.86 0.00
C ILE A 15 -17.40 -1.59 -0.34
N LEU A 16 -17.34 -2.91 -0.22
CA LEU A 16 -18.52 -3.75 -0.28
C LEU A 16 -19.51 -3.22 0.76
N VAL A 17 -20.58 -2.59 0.27
CA VAL A 17 -21.75 -2.29 1.10
C VAL A 17 -22.34 -3.65 1.45
N CYS A 18 -22.02 -4.15 2.65
CA CYS A 18 -22.70 -5.30 3.23
C CYS A 18 -24.16 -4.91 3.44
N LEU A 19 -24.99 -5.14 2.43
CA LEU A 19 -26.43 -5.29 2.62
C LEU A 19 -26.62 -6.42 3.63
N PRO A 20 -27.38 -6.21 4.72
CA PRO A 20 -27.59 -7.25 5.71
C PRO A 20 -28.37 -8.40 5.05
N GLY A 21 -27.70 -9.52 4.79
CA GLY A 21 -28.36 -10.76 4.37
C GLY A 21 -27.68 -11.58 3.28
N LEU A 22 -26.69 -11.05 2.55
CA LEU A 22 -25.86 -11.83 1.62
C LEU A 22 -24.42 -11.74 2.08
N ALA A 23 -23.79 -12.89 2.35
CA ALA A 23 -22.35 -12.93 2.55
C ALA A 23 -21.67 -12.40 1.28
N ALA A 24 -20.67 -11.54 1.46
CA ALA A 24 -19.81 -11.11 0.37
C ALA A 24 -19.20 -12.34 -0.34
N PRO A 25 -19.08 -12.33 -1.69
CA PRO A 25 -18.34 -13.37 -2.37
C PRO A 25 -16.90 -13.41 -1.85
N VAL A 26 -16.37 -14.60 -1.66
CA VAL A 26 -14.96 -14.80 -1.30
C VAL A 26 -14.13 -14.69 -2.57
N LEU A 27 -13.12 -13.83 -2.55
CA LEU A 27 -12.20 -13.61 -3.67
C LEU A 27 -10.85 -14.30 -3.45
N LEU A 28 -10.39 -15.01 -4.47
CA LEU A 28 -9.08 -15.65 -4.53
C LEU A 28 -8.28 -15.10 -5.72
N SER A 29 -7.09 -14.59 -5.44
CA SER A 29 -6.21 -14.07 -6.47
C SER A 29 -5.27 -15.16 -7.00
N LEU A 30 -5.13 -15.26 -8.32
CA LEU A 30 -4.24 -16.20 -9.00
C LEU A 30 -3.38 -15.48 -10.03
N ARG A 31 -2.07 -15.77 -10.05
CA ARG A 31 -1.13 -15.26 -11.06
C ARG A 31 -0.23 -16.33 -11.62
N LEU A 32 0.09 -16.18 -12.89
CA LEU A 32 1.01 -17.01 -13.64
C LEU A 32 2.15 -16.13 -14.12
N ILE A 33 3.34 -16.34 -13.54
CA ILE A 33 4.53 -15.56 -13.84
C ILE A 33 5.25 -16.19 -15.03
N LYS A 34 5.49 -15.37 -16.04
CA LYS A 34 6.11 -15.78 -17.30
C LYS A 34 7.61 -15.93 -17.13
N GLN A 35 8.19 -16.85 -17.89
CA GLN A 35 9.64 -17.07 -17.89
C GLN A 35 10.42 -15.89 -18.49
N SER A 36 9.78 -15.11 -19.36
CA SER A 36 10.35 -13.93 -20.03
C SER A 36 9.24 -12.93 -20.37
N PRO A 37 9.57 -11.65 -20.58
CA PRO A 37 8.61 -10.65 -21.05
C PRO A 37 7.95 -11.07 -22.37
N SER A 38 6.65 -11.31 -22.37
CA SER A 38 5.90 -11.67 -23.58
C SER A 38 4.40 -11.50 -23.37
N ARG A 39 3.61 -11.62 -24.45
CA ARG A 39 2.15 -11.67 -24.40
C ARG A 39 1.61 -12.97 -24.97
N CYS A 40 0.47 -13.42 -24.46
CA CYS A 40 -0.27 -14.53 -25.04
C CYS A 40 -0.73 -14.15 -26.45
N ALA A 41 -0.67 -15.11 -27.38
CA ALA A 41 -1.09 -14.90 -28.77
C ALA A 41 -2.61 -14.62 -28.87
N THR A 42 -3.39 -15.14 -27.93
CA THR A 42 -4.81 -14.84 -27.73
C THR A 42 -5.09 -14.72 -26.23
N SER A 43 -6.20 -14.10 -25.87
CA SER A 43 -6.59 -13.91 -24.46
C SER A 43 -6.54 -15.22 -23.68
N PRO A 44 -5.89 -15.24 -22.51
CA PRO A 44 -5.79 -16.43 -21.68
C PRO A 44 -7.17 -16.81 -21.11
N THR A 45 -7.40 -18.11 -20.96
CA THR A 45 -8.67 -18.66 -20.45
C THR A 45 -8.41 -19.59 -19.27
N ILE A 46 -9.39 -19.69 -18.38
CA ILE A 46 -9.37 -20.58 -17.22
C ILE A 46 -10.63 -21.44 -17.20
N VAL A 47 -10.46 -22.72 -16.89
CA VAL A 47 -11.55 -23.67 -16.66
C VAL A 47 -11.35 -24.39 -15.33
N PHE A 48 -12.43 -24.60 -14.61
CA PHE A 48 -12.45 -25.35 -13.36
C PHE A 48 -12.71 -26.82 -13.67
N LEU A 49 -11.85 -27.72 -13.20
CA LEU A 49 -11.86 -29.14 -13.59
C LEU A 49 -12.85 -30.00 -12.78
N THR A 50 -13.60 -29.39 -11.87
CA THR A 50 -14.60 -30.08 -11.04
C THR A 50 -15.98 -29.45 -11.29
N GLU A 51 -16.89 -30.23 -11.88
CA GLU A 51 -18.25 -29.78 -12.25
C GLU A 51 -19.15 -29.39 -11.06
N LYS A 52 -18.77 -29.79 -9.84
CA LYS A 52 -19.57 -29.58 -8.62
C LYS A 52 -19.32 -28.26 -7.90
N VAL A 53 -18.56 -27.32 -8.48
CA VAL A 53 -18.07 -26.15 -7.74
C VAL A 53 -18.34 -24.83 -8.46
N GLN A 54 -18.97 -23.89 -7.73
CA GLN A 54 -19.37 -22.56 -8.20
C GLN A 54 -18.22 -21.54 -8.11
N TRP A 55 -17.05 -21.87 -8.64
CA TRP A 55 -16.08 -20.83 -8.93
C TRP A 55 -16.43 -20.17 -10.26
N LYS A 56 -16.31 -18.85 -10.30
CA LYS A 56 -16.31 -18.07 -11.53
C LYS A 56 -15.17 -17.07 -11.50
N ARG A 57 -14.85 -16.55 -12.68
CA ARG A 57 -13.94 -15.41 -12.79
C ARG A 57 -14.70 -14.16 -12.35
N ALA A 58 -14.14 -13.38 -11.46
CA ALA A 58 -14.70 -12.10 -11.07
C ALA A 58 -14.78 -11.15 -12.29
N GLU A 59 -15.83 -10.35 -12.36
CA GLU A 59 -16.05 -9.42 -13.46
C GLU A 59 -15.44 -8.04 -13.18
N GLY A 60 -15.03 -7.33 -14.24
CA GLY A 60 -14.51 -5.97 -14.16
C GLY A 60 -13.13 -5.79 -14.82
N ALA A 61 -12.83 -4.55 -15.21
CA ALA A 61 -11.67 -4.20 -16.03
C ALA A 61 -10.30 -4.45 -15.35
N TYR A 62 -10.27 -4.62 -14.03
CA TYR A 62 -9.04 -4.75 -13.23
C TYR A 62 -8.95 -6.06 -12.44
N PHE A 63 -9.95 -6.93 -12.58
CA PHE A 63 -9.98 -8.22 -11.90
C PHE A 63 -9.21 -9.30 -12.65
N ASN A 64 -8.99 -9.12 -13.95
CA ASN A 64 -8.27 -10.10 -14.75
C ASN A 64 -7.49 -9.39 -15.83
N GLY A 65 -6.37 -9.95 -16.22
CA GLY A 65 -5.60 -9.36 -17.29
C GLY A 65 -4.24 -10.01 -17.48
N GLU A 66 -3.43 -9.27 -18.22
CA GLU A 66 -2.10 -9.66 -18.59
C GLU A 66 -1.24 -8.40 -18.61
N ASN A 67 0.00 -8.50 -18.13
CA ASN A 67 1.08 -7.59 -18.44
C ASN A 67 2.25 -8.37 -19.07
N ASP A 68 3.41 -7.77 -19.31
CA ASP A 68 4.51 -8.47 -19.98
C ASP A 68 5.08 -9.63 -19.15
N TRP A 69 4.86 -9.63 -17.83
CA TRP A 69 5.45 -10.59 -16.90
C TRP A 69 4.47 -11.56 -16.27
N GLU A 70 3.19 -11.22 -16.20
CA GLU A 70 2.18 -12.04 -15.53
C GLU A 70 0.85 -12.06 -16.27
N VAL A 71 0.15 -13.20 -16.16
CA VAL A 71 -1.29 -13.31 -16.39
C VAL A 71 -1.94 -13.44 -15.02
N PHE A 72 -3.01 -12.69 -14.77
CA PHE A 72 -3.68 -12.66 -13.48
C PHE A 72 -5.19 -12.83 -13.59
N PHE A 73 -5.76 -13.52 -12.60
CA PHE A 73 -7.18 -13.77 -12.46
C PHE A 73 -7.61 -13.54 -11.01
N GLU A 74 -8.78 -12.93 -10.85
CA GLU A 74 -9.51 -12.92 -9.59
C GLU A 74 -10.68 -13.90 -9.74
N LEU A 75 -10.75 -14.85 -8.82
CA LEU A 75 -11.74 -15.92 -8.79
C LEU A 75 -12.70 -15.63 -7.64
N GLU A 76 -13.99 -15.86 -7.84
CA GLU A 76 -15.03 -15.62 -6.84
C GLU A 76 -15.90 -16.85 -6.60
N THR A 77 -16.32 -17.04 -5.35
CA THR A 77 -17.25 -18.09 -4.89
C THR A 77 -18.03 -17.59 -3.68
N ASP A 78 -19.27 -18.06 -3.53
CA ASP A 78 -20.12 -17.76 -2.36
C ASP A 78 -20.04 -18.85 -1.26
N LEU A 79 -19.14 -19.83 -1.44
CA LEU A 79 -19.03 -21.01 -0.57
C LEU A 79 -17.94 -20.85 0.49
N GLU A 80 -18.29 -21.21 1.74
CA GLU A 80 -17.36 -21.32 2.87
C GLU A 80 -17.61 -22.67 3.60
N PRO A 81 -16.58 -23.49 3.87
CA PRO A 81 -15.16 -23.30 3.54
C PRO A 81 -14.88 -23.32 2.03
N LEU A 82 -13.77 -22.71 1.61
CA LEU A 82 -13.40 -22.60 0.20
C LEU A 82 -13.23 -23.99 -0.46
N PRO A 83 -13.96 -24.28 -1.55
CA PRO A 83 -13.77 -25.52 -2.30
C PRO A 83 -12.49 -25.40 -3.14
N LEU A 84 -11.37 -25.92 -2.65
CA LEU A 84 -10.09 -25.91 -3.34
C LEU A 84 -10.13 -26.87 -4.53
N VAL A 85 -10.27 -26.34 -5.75
CA VAL A 85 -10.38 -27.13 -6.99
C VAL A 85 -9.12 -27.09 -7.84
N ALA A 86 -8.96 -28.11 -8.68
CA ALA A 86 -8.00 -28.06 -9.77
C ALA A 86 -8.51 -27.16 -10.91
N VAL A 87 -7.59 -26.41 -11.50
CA VAL A 87 -7.86 -25.53 -12.65
C VAL A 87 -6.94 -25.86 -13.81
N GLU A 88 -7.44 -25.68 -15.03
CA GLU A 88 -6.64 -25.67 -16.24
C GLU A 88 -6.71 -24.27 -16.87
N ILE A 89 -5.55 -23.74 -17.25
CA ILE A 89 -5.41 -22.40 -17.81
C ILE A 89 -4.72 -22.54 -19.16
N THR A 90 -5.29 -21.94 -20.19
CA THR A 90 -4.70 -21.92 -21.52
C THR A 90 -3.99 -20.58 -21.73
N LEU A 91 -2.69 -20.64 -22.04
CA LEU A 91 -1.76 -19.52 -22.16
C LEU A 91 -1.00 -19.61 -23.50
N PRO A 92 -1.63 -19.27 -24.64
CA PRO A 92 -1.06 -19.53 -25.96
C PRO A 92 0.27 -18.83 -26.20
N GLY A 93 1.33 -19.62 -26.45
CA GLY A 93 2.65 -19.11 -26.81
C GLY A 93 3.52 -18.61 -25.64
N VAL A 94 3.13 -18.89 -24.39
CA VAL A 94 3.85 -18.39 -23.21
C VAL A 94 4.31 -19.53 -22.30
N LYS A 95 5.55 -19.45 -21.82
CA LYS A 95 6.10 -20.36 -20.80
C LYS A 95 6.01 -19.75 -19.42
N ILE A 96 5.55 -20.54 -18.46
CA ILE A 96 5.35 -20.12 -17.08
C ILE A 96 6.51 -20.61 -16.23
N ALA A 97 7.08 -19.70 -15.46
CA ALA A 97 8.12 -19.99 -14.47
C ALA A 97 7.52 -20.32 -13.11
N ARG A 98 6.44 -19.64 -12.72
CA ARG A 98 5.81 -19.77 -11.40
C ARG A 98 4.30 -19.59 -11.49
N VAL A 99 3.57 -20.23 -10.59
CA VAL A 99 2.15 -19.97 -10.36
C VAL A 99 1.96 -19.60 -8.90
N ILE A 100 1.23 -18.51 -8.64
CA ILE A 100 1.06 -17.93 -7.31
C ILE A 100 -0.43 -17.80 -7.02
N VAL A 101 -0.88 -18.37 -5.91
CA VAL A 101 -2.21 -18.13 -5.33
C VAL A 101 -2.02 -17.29 -4.07
N GLY A 102 -2.67 -16.14 -4.00
CA GLY A 102 -2.41 -15.15 -2.95
C GLY A 102 -0.96 -14.66 -2.94
N LYS A 103 -0.18 -15.07 -1.94
CA LYS A 103 1.28 -14.83 -1.87
C LYS A 103 2.08 -16.14 -1.84
N THR A 104 1.44 -17.27 -2.16
CA THR A 104 2.02 -18.62 -2.07
C THR A 104 2.29 -19.22 -3.46
N ASP A 105 3.52 -19.70 -3.68
CA ASP A 105 3.85 -20.50 -4.87
C ASP A 105 3.14 -21.85 -4.84
N VAL A 106 2.55 -22.22 -5.98
CA VAL A 106 1.80 -23.45 -6.15
C VAL A 106 2.48 -24.33 -7.20
N PRO A 107 2.67 -25.64 -6.92
CA PRO A 107 3.12 -26.58 -7.92
C PRO A 107 2.17 -26.62 -9.12
N PHE A 108 2.74 -26.63 -10.32
CA PHE A 108 1.98 -26.69 -11.56
C PHE A 108 2.65 -27.61 -12.57
N THR A 109 1.88 -28.03 -13.57
CA THR A 109 2.41 -28.69 -14.76
C THR A 109 2.03 -27.85 -15.98
N GLN A 110 2.94 -27.74 -16.95
CA GLN A 110 2.65 -27.10 -18.23
C GLN A 110 2.90 -28.07 -19.39
N GLN A 111 1.87 -28.33 -20.19
CA GLN A 111 1.94 -29.13 -21.43
C GLN A 111 1.50 -28.25 -22.61
N GLY A 112 2.46 -27.88 -23.46
CA GLY A 112 2.21 -26.88 -24.50
C GLY A 112 1.72 -25.57 -23.88
N ASP A 113 0.53 -25.13 -24.28
CA ASP A 113 -0.13 -23.92 -23.80
C ASP A 113 -1.00 -24.14 -22.55
N ARG A 114 -1.14 -25.38 -22.06
CA ARG A 114 -2.03 -25.69 -20.93
C ARG A 114 -1.24 -25.80 -19.63
N VAL A 115 -1.64 -25.01 -18.64
CA VAL A 115 -1.14 -25.05 -17.26
C VAL A 115 -2.19 -25.67 -16.36
N ARG A 116 -1.82 -26.67 -15.57
CA ARG A 116 -2.69 -27.28 -14.56
C ARG A 116 -2.10 -27.09 -13.16
N LEU A 117 -2.95 -26.72 -12.21
CA LEU A 117 -2.60 -26.56 -10.80
C LEU A 117 -3.81 -26.84 -9.90
N GLN A 118 -3.54 -26.94 -8.59
CA GLN A 118 -4.53 -27.06 -7.54
C GLN A 118 -4.60 -25.73 -6.77
N LEU A 119 -5.80 -25.14 -6.63
CA LEU A 119 -5.95 -23.91 -5.83
C LEU A 119 -5.65 -24.18 -4.34
N LEU A 120 -5.15 -23.15 -3.65
CA LEU A 120 -4.88 -23.13 -2.20
C LEU A 120 -5.73 -22.06 -1.50
N ASP A 121 -5.97 -22.22 -0.20
CA ASP A 121 -6.63 -21.19 0.63
C ASP A 121 -5.61 -20.13 1.08
N ASP A 122 -5.13 -19.34 0.11
CA ASP A 122 -4.35 -18.13 0.36
C ASP A 122 -5.10 -16.92 -0.19
N ARG A 123 -5.81 -16.22 0.69
CA ARG A 123 -6.72 -15.11 0.36
C ARG A 123 -6.02 -13.75 0.24
N ASN A 124 -4.68 -13.71 0.28
CA ASN A 124 -3.96 -12.47 0.05
C ASN A 124 -4.24 -11.92 -1.36
N ILE A 125 -4.22 -10.60 -1.51
CA ILE A 125 -4.43 -9.95 -2.80
C ILE A 125 -3.11 -10.02 -3.58
N THR A 126 -3.05 -10.82 -4.64
CA THR A 126 -1.78 -11.04 -5.35
C THR A 126 -1.23 -9.79 -6.03
N GLY A 127 -2.12 -8.86 -6.43
CA GLY A 127 -1.73 -7.62 -7.10
C GLY A 127 -1.00 -6.64 -6.19
N GLU A 128 -1.11 -6.82 -4.87
CA GLU A 128 -0.50 -5.99 -3.84
C GLU A 128 0.89 -6.51 -3.46
N ILE A 129 1.94 -5.85 -3.97
CA ILE A 129 3.31 -6.20 -3.58
C ILE A 129 3.76 -5.28 -2.50
N GLU A 130 3.79 -5.82 -1.30
CA GLU A 130 4.09 -5.04 -0.13
C GLU A 130 4.89 -5.83 0.88
N THR A 131 5.72 -5.10 1.61
CA THR A 131 6.42 -5.59 2.79
C THR A 131 6.04 -4.74 3.99
N LEU A 132 5.57 -5.40 5.05
CA LEU A 132 5.53 -4.80 6.37
C LEU A 132 6.96 -4.74 6.94
N TYR A 133 7.46 -3.53 7.13
CA TYR A 133 8.77 -3.25 7.71
C TYR A 133 8.62 -2.81 9.17
N HIS A 134 9.35 -3.49 10.04
CA HIS A 134 9.58 -3.10 11.42
C HIS A 134 11.03 -2.67 11.56
N SER A 135 11.23 -1.40 11.92
CA SER A 135 12.57 -0.87 12.13
C SER A 135 13.22 -1.52 13.36
N PRO A 136 14.50 -1.94 13.28
CA PRO A 136 15.23 -2.38 14.47
C PRO A 136 15.42 -1.25 15.50
N ARG A 137 15.16 0.01 15.12
CA ARG A 137 15.17 1.18 16.01
C ARG A 137 13.86 1.36 16.79
N GLY A 138 12.86 0.50 16.57
CA GLY A 138 11.49 0.71 17.05
C GLY A 138 10.73 1.75 16.21
N GLY A 139 9.55 2.14 16.67
CA GLY A 139 8.66 3.07 15.97
C GLY A 139 7.52 2.39 15.22
N VAL A 140 6.76 3.22 14.49
CA VAL A 140 5.55 2.79 13.78
C VAL A 140 5.90 1.86 12.61
N PRO A 141 5.11 0.82 12.32
CA PRO A 141 5.36 -0.02 11.15
C PRO A 141 5.21 0.77 9.84
N ILE A 142 5.97 0.36 8.82
CA ILE A 142 5.85 0.91 7.45
C ILE A 142 5.43 -0.21 6.49
N TRP A 143 4.32 -0.02 5.79
CA TRP A 143 3.92 -0.82 4.64
C TRP A 143 4.52 -0.20 3.37
N PHE A 144 5.68 -0.73 2.95
CA PHE A 144 6.25 -0.35 1.67
C PHE A 144 5.51 -1.07 0.55
N ARG A 145 4.91 -0.31 -0.37
CA ARG A 145 4.35 -0.80 -1.63
C ARG A 145 5.44 -0.77 -2.71
N HIS A 146 5.75 -1.92 -3.28
CA HIS A 146 6.86 -2.12 -4.19
C HIS A 146 6.41 -1.95 -5.64
N ASN A 147 6.45 -0.70 -6.10
CA ASN A 147 5.93 -0.32 -7.40
C ASN A 147 6.93 -0.63 -8.52
N TRP A 148 6.54 -1.54 -9.42
CA TRP A 148 7.28 -1.86 -10.64
C TRP A 148 6.54 -1.33 -11.88
N GLU A 149 7.24 -0.57 -12.72
CA GLU A 149 6.66 0.01 -13.94
C GLU A 149 5.98 -1.02 -14.84
N ALA A 150 6.52 -2.24 -14.93
CA ALA A 150 5.96 -3.30 -15.76
C ALA A 150 4.58 -3.78 -15.29
N ARG A 151 4.17 -3.44 -14.07
CA ARG A 151 2.92 -3.83 -13.43
C ARG A 151 1.90 -2.71 -13.32
N LYS A 152 2.20 -1.53 -13.86
CA LYS A 152 1.26 -0.41 -13.90
C LYS A 152 -0.08 -0.85 -14.50
N ASN A 153 -1.17 -0.45 -13.87
CA ASN A 153 -2.53 -0.76 -14.30
C ASN A 153 -3.46 0.44 -14.05
N GLY A 154 -4.72 0.35 -14.49
CA GLY A 154 -5.70 1.42 -14.32
C GLY A 154 -5.21 2.74 -14.91
N LYS A 155 -5.36 3.83 -14.14
CA LYS A 155 -4.96 5.18 -14.57
C LYS A 155 -3.45 5.34 -14.80
N TYR A 156 -2.61 4.42 -14.29
CA TYR A 156 -1.17 4.44 -14.52
C TYR A 156 -0.74 3.78 -15.84
N LEU A 157 -1.65 3.11 -16.57
CA LEU A 157 -1.37 2.64 -17.93
C LEU A 157 -1.09 3.82 -18.88
N GLU A 158 -1.75 4.94 -18.62
CA GLU A 158 -1.67 6.15 -19.41
C GLU A 158 -0.54 7.07 -18.90
N GLY A 159 0.19 7.69 -19.82
CA GLY A 159 1.23 8.67 -19.49
C GLY A 159 2.55 8.07 -19.01
N ARG A 160 3.40 8.95 -18.46
CA ARG A 160 4.75 8.61 -17.97
C ARG A 160 4.67 7.98 -16.58
N TYR A 161 5.45 6.91 -16.36
CA TYR A 161 5.59 6.31 -15.04
C TYR A 161 6.12 7.34 -14.02
N PRO A 162 5.43 7.57 -12.90
CA PRO A 162 5.74 8.66 -11.97
C PRO A 162 6.86 8.28 -10.98
N LYS A 163 8.00 7.84 -11.53
CA LYS A 163 9.14 7.31 -10.76
C LYS A 163 9.60 8.24 -9.64
N GLU A 164 9.71 9.53 -9.92
CA GLU A 164 10.17 10.51 -8.94
C GLU A 164 9.17 10.67 -7.78
N ALA A 165 7.87 10.76 -8.07
CA ALA A 165 6.84 10.86 -7.03
C ALA A 165 6.78 9.58 -6.16
N LEU A 166 6.93 8.40 -6.77
CA LEU A 166 6.96 7.12 -6.04
C LEU A 166 8.18 7.03 -5.09
N ALA A 167 9.36 7.45 -5.56
CA ALA A 167 10.55 7.53 -4.70
C ALA A 167 10.34 8.52 -3.54
N ALA A 168 9.72 9.67 -3.82
CA ALA A 168 9.40 10.65 -2.78
C ALA A 168 8.44 10.10 -1.73
N ALA A 169 7.39 9.36 -2.12
CA ALA A 169 6.48 8.71 -1.19
C ALA A 169 7.24 7.82 -0.19
N ASN A 170 8.15 6.96 -0.67
CA ASN A 170 8.99 6.13 0.20
C ASN A 170 9.91 6.94 1.13
N ASN A 171 10.46 8.07 0.64
CA ASN A 171 11.26 8.97 1.47
C ASN A 171 10.42 9.63 2.58
N TYR A 172 9.19 10.06 2.28
CA TYR A 172 8.26 10.59 3.27
C TYR A 172 7.92 9.54 4.32
N LEU A 173 7.66 8.28 3.93
CA LEU A 173 7.38 7.21 4.89
C LEU A 173 8.53 7.03 5.89
N LEU A 174 9.77 6.90 5.40
CA LEU A 174 10.92 6.71 6.29
C LEU A 174 11.22 7.95 7.16
N ALA A 175 11.07 9.16 6.62
CA ALA A 175 11.22 10.39 7.41
C ALA A 175 10.10 10.52 8.45
N CYS A 176 8.86 10.20 8.09
CA CYS A 176 7.70 10.24 8.98
C CYS A 176 7.86 9.26 10.13
N HIS A 177 8.31 8.04 9.84
CA HIS A 177 8.67 7.05 10.85
C HIS A 177 9.64 7.63 11.88
N GLU A 178 10.76 8.20 11.42
CA GLU A 178 11.80 8.71 12.32
C GLU A 178 11.31 9.91 13.16
N ILE A 179 10.54 10.85 12.59
CA ILE A 179 10.00 11.95 13.41
C ILE A 179 8.98 11.45 14.44
N LEU A 180 8.16 10.43 14.12
CA LEU A 180 7.19 9.86 15.03
C LEU A 180 7.87 9.10 16.17
N LEU A 181 9.00 8.44 15.87
CA LEU A 181 9.88 7.84 16.87
C LEU A 181 10.47 8.91 17.80
N GLN A 182 11.03 9.99 17.24
CA GLN A 182 11.63 11.08 18.04
C GLN A 182 10.60 11.94 18.79
N MET A 183 9.34 11.92 18.37
CA MET A 183 8.22 12.59 19.05
C MET A 183 7.81 11.91 20.38
N GLY A 184 8.58 10.91 20.84
CA GLY A 184 8.30 10.14 22.06
C GLY A 184 7.69 8.77 21.76
N ASP A 185 8.07 8.18 20.63
CA ASP A 185 7.63 6.89 20.13
C ASP A 185 6.11 6.75 20.05
N MET A 186 5.53 7.38 19.02
CA MET A 186 4.09 7.40 18.74
C MET A 186 3.52 6.03 18.29
N SER A 187 4.28 4.93 18.46
CA SER A 187 3.89 3.56 18.07
C SER A 187 3.42 2.68 19.24
N GLY A 188 3.57 3.11 20.50
CA GLY A 188 3.45 2.22 21.65
C GLY A 188 2.97 2.84 22.97
N LEU A 189 3.39 2.24 24.09
CA LEU A 189 2.92 2.46 25.47
C LEU A 189 2.95 3.91 25.98
N ASN A 190 3.65 4.81 25.28
CA ASN A 190 3.76 6.23 25.62
C ASN A 190 2.71 7.11 24.93
N GLN A 191 1.89 6.53 24.05
CA GLN A 191 0.83 7.27 23.37
C GLN A 191 -0.31 7.63 24.32
N LYS A 192 -0.75 8.89 24.24
CA LYS A 192 -1.86 9.43 25.06
C LYS A 192 -3.22 9.36 24.35
N PHE A 193 -3.28 8.66 23.23
CA PHE A 193 -4.46 8.49 22.38
C PHE A 193 -4.76 7.00 22.16
N ALA A 194 -6.00 6.65 21.77
CA ALA A 194 -6.37 5.29 21.39
C ALA A 194 -6.02 4.96 19.94
N GLY A 195 -5.78 3.69 19.64
CA GLY A 195 -5.52 3.21 18.29
C GLY A 195 -4.04 3.09 17.95
N GLU A 196 -3.75 3.00 16.66
CA GLU A 196 -2.42 2.83 16.10
C GLU A 196 -2.20 3.77 14.91
N LEU A 197 -0.94 4.12 14.69
CA LEU A 197 -0.51 4.84 13.49
C LEU A 197 0.14 3.87 12.51
N ILE A 198 -0.25 3.94 11.25
CA ILE A 198 0.26 3.08 10.17
C ILE A 198 0.80 3.96 9.05
N LEU A 199 2.03 3.70 8.62
CA LEU A 199 2.61 4.33 7.43
C LEU A 199 2.43 3.40 6.23
N MET A 200 1.94 3.92 5.10
CA MET A 200 1.67 3.11 3.92
C MET A 200 1.96 3.85 2.61
N GLY A 201 2.58 3.16 1.66
CA GLY A 201 2.82 3.66 0.30
C GLY A 201 1.61 3.52 -0.63
N VAL A 202 1.73 4.09 -1.82
CA VAL A 202 0.76 3.99 -2.94
C VAL A 202 1.00 2.73 -3.77
N GLU A 203 -0.06 2.16 -4.39
CA GLU A 203 0.04 1.03 -5.32
C GLU A 203 -0.32 1.44 -6.78
N VAL A 204 0.49 1.02 -7.76
CA VAL A 204 0.27 1.31 -9.19
C VAL A 204 -0.42 0.19 -9.96
N ALA A 205 -0.54 -1.01 -9.37
CA ALA A 205 -1.08 -2.21 -10.03
C ALA A 205 -2.61 -2.30 -10.05
N ALA A 206 -3.31 -1.32 -9.45
CA ALA A 206 -4.77 -1.27 -9.36
C ALA A 206 -5.46 -2.59 -8.95
N PRO A 207 -4.97 -3.28 -7.90
CA PRO A 207 -5.47 -4.61 -7.53
C PRO A 207 -6.96 -4.56 -7.24
N ARG A 208 -7.74 -5.44 -7.88
CA ARG A 208 -9.22 -5.51 -7.74
C ARG A 208 -9.92 -4.16 -7.96
N GLY A 209 -9.32 -3.26 -8.74
CA GLY A 209 -9.86 -1.93 -9.01
C GLY A 209 -9.64 -0.89 -7.92
N HIS A 210 -8.81 -1.17 -6.90
CA HIS A 210 -8.36 -0.15 -5.96
C HIS A 210 -7.43 0.84 -6.67
N LEU A 211 -7.90 2.06 -6.92
CA LEU A 211 -7.18 3.05 -7.72
C LEU A 211 -6.47 4.09 -6.83
N ASP A 212 -5.25 3.79 -6.40
CA ASP A 212 -4.41 4.74 -5.68
C ASP A 212 -3.76 5.77 -6.64
N TYR A 213 -4.57 6.68 -7.17
CA TYR A 213 -4.16 7.64 -8.18
C TYR A 213 -4.69 9.05 -7.90
N PRO A 214 -3.88 10.12 -8.11
CA PRO A 214 -2.44 10.13 -8.43
C PRO A 214 -1.55 9.64 -7.27
N VAL A 215 -0.23 9.63 -7.47
CA VAL A 215 0.75 9.22 -6.44
C VAL A 215 0.58 10.03 -5.15
N HIS A 216 0.51 9.32 -4.03
CA HIS A 216 0.42 9.87 -2.68
C HIS A 216 1.09 8.93 -1.68
N TRP A 217 1.01 9.24 -0.39
CA TRP A 217 1.38 8.33 0.70
C TRP A 217 0.44 8.57 1.88
N HIS A 218 0.45 7.64 2.84
CA HIS A 218 -0.42 7.70 4.00
C HIS A 218 0.37 7.68 5.31
N LEU A 219 -0.04 8.54 6.23
CA LEU A 219 0.03 8.31 7.67
C LEU A 219 -1.41 8.06 8.07
N GLN A 220 -1.76 6.88 8.54
CA GLN A 220 -3.13 6.50 8.87
C GLN A 220 -3.26 6.37 10.38
N HIS A 221 -4.46 6.64 10.90
CA HIS A 221 -4.82 6.32 12.27
C HIS A 221 -5.99 5.36 12.30
N TRP A 222 -5.81 4.25 13.01
CA TRP A 222 -6.80 3.18 13.11
C TRP A 222 -7.14 2.91 14.56
N GLU A 223 -8.43 2.94 14.88
CA GLU A 223 -8.96 2.47 16.14
C GLU A 223 -9.90 1.31 15.91
N HIS A 224 -9.51 0.12 16.36
CA HIS A 224 -10.35 -1.07 16.29
C HIS A 224 -11.43 -1.02 17.38
N ALA A 225 -12.66 -1.40 17.04
CA ALA A 225 -13.64 -1.67 18.08
C ALA A 225 -13.44 -3.09 18.61
N TYR A 226 -13.62 -3.22 19.92
CA TYR A 226 -13.60 -4.51 20.58
C TYR A 226 -15.04 -4.93 20.89
N ASP A 227 -15.31 -6.24 20.82
CA ASP A 227 -16.57 -6.77 21.35
C ASP A 227 -16.57 -6.72 22.89
N ARG A 228 -17.72 -7.09 23.49
CA ARG A 228 -17.87 -7.16 24.96
C ARG A 228 -16.90 -8.11 25.67
N PHE A 229 -16.21 -8.99 24.92
CA PHE A 229 -15.21 -9.93 25.41
C PHE A 229 -13.78 -9.49 25.06
N ARG A 230 -13.59 -8.24 24.64
CA ARG A 230 -12.31 -7.69 24.18
C ARG A 230 -11.70 -8.43 22.98
N LYS A 231 -12.50 -9.15 22.21
CA LYS A 231 -12.05 -9.68 20.92
C LYS A 231 -12.06 -8.54 19.91
N PRO A 232 -10.98 -8.39 19.10
CA PRO A 232 -11.00 -7.45 17.99
C PRO A 232 -12.20 -7.79 17.10
N GLN A 233 -13.11 -6.83 16.92
CA GLN A 233 -14.04 -6.92 15.80
C GLN A 233 -13.34 -6.28 14.60
N TRP A 234 -13.60 -6.81 13.40
CA TRP A 234 -13.27 -6.14 12.14
C TRP A 234 -14.02 -4.81 11.94
N ALA A 235 -14.75 -4.33 12.96
CA ALA A 235 -15.44 -3.07 12.96
C ALA A 235 -14.56 -2.01 13.62
N TYR A 236 -14.11 -1.03 12.86
CA TYR A 236 -13.33 0.10 13.37
C TYR A 236 -14.22 1.05 14.18
N LYS A 237 -13.69 1.59 15.28
CA LYS A 237 -14.27 2.71 16.04
C LYS A 237 -14.06 4.03 15.30
N GLN A 238 -12.89 4.21 14.71
CA GLN A 238 -12.54 5.33 13.85
C GLN A 238 -11.40 4.92 12.91
N CYS A 239 -11.38 5.48 11.71
CA CYS A 239 -10.17 5.57 10.91
C CYS A 239 -10.01 6.96 10.29
N LEU A 240 -8.77 7.43 10.24
CA LEU A 240 -8.33 8.61 9.51
C LEU A 240 -7.31 8.16 8.47
N ILE A 241 -7.61 8.42 7.20
CA ILE A 241 -6.80 7.99 6.06
C ILE A 241 -6.52 9.23 5.18
N PRO A 242 -5.53 10.05 5.54
CA PRO A 242 -4.93 11.04 4.65
C PRO A 242 -4.39 10.41 3.37
N HIS A 243 -4.49 11.17 2.28
CA HIS A 243 -3.91 10.88 0.98
C HIS A 243 -3.03 12.07 0.58
N TYR A 244 -1.76 12.09 1.03
CA TYR A 244 -0.86 13.21 0.77
C TYR A 244 -0.33 13.16 -0.68
N TYR A 245 -1.03 13.80 -1.60
CA TYR A 245 -0.71 13.77 -3.03
C TYR A 245 0.55 14.55 -3.38
N LEU A 246 1.37 13.95 -4.23
CA LEU A 246 2.67 14.47 -4.62
C LEU A 246 2.65 15.06 -6.03
N ASP A 247 3.39 16.15 -6.23
CA ASP A 247 3.74 16.62 -7.57
C ASP A 247 4.88 15.79 -8.19
N SER A 248 5.29 16.13 -9.42
CA SER A 248 6.36 15.42 -10.14
C SER A 248 7.74 15.56 -9.50
N LEU A 249 7.95 16.51 -8.58
CA LEU A 249 9.19 16.64 -7.83
C LEU A 249 9.12 15.95 -6.47
N GLY A 250 7.96 15.43 -6.10
CA GLY A 250 7.73 14.79 -4.81
C GLY A 250 7.42 15.79 -3.70
N ARG A 251 6.70 16.89 -3.99
CA ARG A 251 6.20 17.84 -2.97
C ARG A 251 4.73 17.57 -2.71
N ILE A 252 4.32 17.64 -1.44
CA ILE A 252 2.92 17.50 -1.04
C ILE A 252 2.13 18.72 -1.55
N THR A 253 1.08 18.47 -2.34
CA THR A 253 0.27 19.52 -2.96
C THR A 253 -1.09 19.70 -2.31
N ARG A 254 -1.64 18.60 -1.79
CA ARG A 254 -2.94 18.53 -1.12
C ARG A 254 -3.04 17.22 -0.34
N ASP A 255 -4.05 17.16 0.49
CA ASP A 255 -4.50 15.95 1.16
C ASP A 255 -6.01 15.78 0.92
N GLU A 256 -6.41 14.58 0.52
CA GLU A 256 -7.83 14.18 0.44
C GLU A 256 -8.09 13.15 1.54
N MET A 257 -8.13 13.61 2.78
CA MET A 257 -8.30 12.72 3.92
C MET A 257 -9.71 12.14 3.97
N SER A 258 -9.75 10.82 4.10
CA SER A 258 -10.96 10.08 4.38
C SER A 258 -11.09 9.85 5.88
N GLU A 259 -12.23 10.20 6.43
CA GLU A 259 -12.56 10.02 7.83
C GLU A 259 -13.81 9.15 7.97
N VAL A 260 -13.70 8.10 8.79
CA VAL A 260 -14.81 7.21 9.16
C VAL A 260 -14.90 7.13 10.67
N ARG A 261 -16.11 7.31 11.20
CA ARG A 261 -16.40 7.16 12.63
C ARG A 261 -17.54 6.16 12.79
N LYS A 262 -17.37 5.15 13.66
CA LYS A 262 -18.30 4.00 13.81
C LYS A 262 -19.74 4.36 14.17
N LEU A 263 -19.99 5.58 14.62
CA LEU A 263 -21.35 6.07 14.92
C LEU A 263 -22.09 6.56 13.67
N GLU A 264 -21.41 6.68 12.53
CA GLU A 264 -21.93 7.26 11.28
C GLU A 264 -21.35 6.51 10.04
N TRP A 265 -21.52 5.18 9.96
CA TRP A 265 -21.02 4.38 8.82
C TRP A 265 -21.60 4.80 7.46
N ASP A 266 -22.71 5.54 7.46
CA ASP A 266 -23.32 6.16 6.29
C ASP A 266 -22.65 7.49 5.87
N ARG A 267 -21.64 7.96 6.62
CA ARG A 267 -21.00 9.26 6.43
C ARG A 267 -19.49 9.13 6.37
N TYR A 268 -19.00 8.59 5.26
CA TYR A 268 -17.64 8.89 4.82
C TYR A 268 -17.50 10.39 4.63
N GLN A 269 -16.61 11.02 5.41
CA GLN A 269 -16.28 12.43 5.20
C GLN A 269 -14.94 12.52 4.49
N THR A 270 -14.93 13.16 3.33
CA THR A 270 -13.69 13.54 2.66
C THR A 270 -13.38 14.99 2.99
N LYS A 271 -12.20 15.25 3.54
CA LYS A 271 -11.65 16.58 3.75
C LYS A 271 -10.61 16.85 2.69
N ASN A 272 -10.76 17.96 1.97
CA ASN A 272 -9.80 18.38 0.96
C ASN A 272 -8.96 19.50 1.54
N LEU A 273 -7.77 19.17 2.03
CA LEU A 273 -6.83 20.12 2.62
C LEU A 273 -5.80 20.56 1.58
N ARG A 274 -5.47 21.85 1.58
CA ARG A 274 -4.44 22.46 0.74
C ARG A 274 -3.35 23.10 1.60
N GLU A 275 -2.33 23.63 0.95
CA GLU A 275 -1.31 24.47 1.59
C GLU A 275 -1.97 25.52 2.51
N GLY A 276 -1.54 25.55 3.77
CA GLY A 276 -2.08 26.49 4.77
C GLY A 276 -3.24 25.93 5.60
N ASP A 277 -4.01 24.97 5.08
CA ASP A 277 -5.11 24.34 5.82
C ASP A 277 -4.56 23.48 6.95
N SER A 278 -5.25 23.48 8.08
CA SER A 278 -4.89 22.66 9.23
C SER A 278 -6.02 21.75 9.65
N TYR A 279 -5.69 20.53 10.05
CA TYR A 279 -6.66 19.58 10.57
C TYR A 279 -6.23 19.01 11.92
N GLN A 280 -7.17 18.96 12.86
CA GLN A 280 -6.93 18.43 14.19
C GLN A 280 -7.24 16.94 14.21
N TRP A 281 -6.23 16.12 14.39
CA TRP A 281 -6.40 14.69 14.63
C TRP A 281 -6.86 14.50 16.06
N LEU A 282 -7.99 13.80 16.18
CA LEU A 282 -8.58 13.40 17.44
C LEU A 282 -8.72 11.88 17.39
N ASP A 283 -8.55 11.21 18.52
CA ASP A 283 -9.04 9.84 18.64
C ASP A 283 -10.57 9.80 18.81
N ALA A 284 -11.14 8.61 18.85
CA ALA A 284 -12.58 8.42 18.93
C ALA A 284 -13.17 8.78 20.31
N GLU A 285 -12.34 9.07 21.31
CA GLU A 285 -12.74 9.72 22.56
C GLU A 285 -12.62 11.25 22.51
N GLY A 286 -12.17 11.81 21.39
CA GLY A 286 -11.96 13.25 21.20
C GLY A 286 -10.65 13.77 21.78
N ARG A 287 -9.72 12.90 22.19
CA ARG A 287 -8.41 13.32 22.68
C ARG A 287 -7.52 13.73 21.50
N PRO A 288 -6.81 14.86 21.59
CA PRO A 288 -5.99 15.33 20.48
C PRO A 288 -4.71 14.48 20.32
N ILE A 289 -4.44 14.07 19.09
CA ILE A 289 -3.23 13.34 18.70
C ILE A 289 -2.15 14.37 18.29
N PHE A 290 -2.41 15.08 17.20
CA PHE A 290 -1.68 16.27 16.73
C PHE A 290 -2.56 17.08 15.79
N ARG A 291 -2.14 18.29 15.45
CA ARG A 291 -2.70 19.05 14.34
C ARG A 291 -1.76 18.97 13.16
N GLU A 292 -2.25 18.54 12.01
CA GLU A 292 -1.48 18.57 10.79
C GLU A 292 -1.72 19.87 10.01
N LYS A 293 -0.76 20.25 9.18
CA LYS A 293 -0.87 21.35 8.22
C LYS A 293 0.05 21.10 7.03
N ILE A 294 -0.47 21.21 5.81
CA ILE A 294 0.38 21.19 4.62
C ILE A 294 1.13 22.52 4.56
N HIS A 295 2.47 22.44 4.51
CA HIS A 295 3.30 23.63 4.49
C HIS A 295 4.56 23.49 3.62
N ASN A 296 4.78 24.43 2.70
CA ASN A 296 5.93 24.52 1.79
C ASN A 296 6.23 23.21 1.05
N GLY A 297 5.17 22.53 0.57
CA GLY A 297 5.33 21.24 -0.11
C GLY A 297 5.65 20.07 0.82
N GLY A 298 5.55 20.27 2.13
CA GLY A 298 5.75 19.28 3.17
C GLY A 298 4.56 19.20 4.13
N LEU A 299 4.80 18.65 5.32
CA LEU A 299 3.77 18.43 6.34
C LEU A 299 4.29 18.89 7.70
N GLU A 300 3.55 19.76 8.39
CA GLU A 300 3.80 20.18 9.76
C GLU A 300 2.86 19.41 10.70
N PHE A 301 3.39 18.93 11.82
CA PHE A 301 2.66 18.33 12.92
C PHE A 301 2.84 19.18 14.18
N ARG A 302 1.74 19.58 14.81
CA ARG A 302 1.75 20.28 16.09
C ARG A 302 1.13 19.41 17.16
N ARG A 303 1.94 19.06 18.15
CA ARG A 303 1.49 18.31 19.32
C ARG A 303 0.58 19.15 20.21
N PRO A 304 -0.24 18.51 21.07
CA PRO A 304 -1.05 19.20 22.06
C PRO A 304 -0.25 20.04 23.06
N ASP A 305 1.01 19.68 23.33
CA ASP A 305 1.94 20.43 24.19
C ASP A 305 2.60 21.64 23.49
N GLY A 306 2.25 21.89 22.22
CA GLY A 306 2.76 22.99 21.41
C GLY A 306 4.05 22.69 20.65
N GLN A 307 4.67 21.52 20.84
CA GLN A 307 5.85 21.14 20.04
C GLN A 307 5.47 21.01 18.56
N VAL A 308 6.32 21.58 17.70
CA VAL A 308 6.13 21.55 16.24
C VAL A 308 7.19 20.65 15.62
N TRP A 309 6.75 19.75 14.75
CA TRP A 309 7.57 18.87 13.95
C TRP A 309 7.20 19.04 12.48
N SER A 310 8.10 18.76 11.56
CA SER A 310 7.74 18.82 10.14
C SER A 310 8.57 17.89 9.25
N LEU A 311 7.96 17.45 8.16
CA LEU A 311 8.58 16.78 7.03
C LEU A 311 8.70 17.79 5.90
N ARG A 312 9.90 17.97 5.34
CA ARG A 312 10.14 18.90 4.24
C ARG A 312 10.92 18.20 3.13
N PRO A 313 10.49 18.30 1.86
CA PRO A 313 11.25 17.71 0.76
C PRO A 313 12.61 18.42 0.63
N ASP A 314 13.63 17.72 0.12
CA ASP A 314 14.88 18.38 -0.31
C ASP A 314 14.53 19.52 -1.29
N PRO A 315 15.21 20.68 -1.25
CA PRO A 315 14.89 21.81 -2.12
C PRO A 315 14.88 21.45 -3.62
N ARG A 316 15.69 20.46 -4.02
CA ARG A 316 15.78 19.94 -5.39
C ARG A 316 14.68 18.90 -5.71
N GLY A 317 13.98 18.38 -4.70
CA GLY A 317 12.83 17.48 -4.84
C GLY A 317 12.79 16.39 -3.76
N GLY A 318 11.58 16.04 -3.29
CA GLY A 318 11.36 15.00 -2.27
C GLY A 318 11.81 13.61 -2.70
N HIS A 319 11.92 13.37 -4.02
CA HIS A 319 12.43 12.12 -4.59
C HIS A 319 13.91 11.87 -4.26
N LEU A 320 14.69 12.91 -3.95
CA LEU A 320 16.09 12.78 -3.54
C LEU A 320 16.22 12.48 -2.06
N ALA A 321 15.43 13.16 -1.23
CA ALA A 321 15.35 12.97 0.21
C ALA A 321 14.18 13.76 0.82
N VAL A 322 13.74 13.34 2.00
CA VAL A 322 12.84 14.11 2.87
C VAL A 322 13.54 14.35 4.21
N TRP A 323 13.47 15.57 4.70
CA TRP A 323 14.04 16.00 5.96
C TRP A 323 12.98 16.08 7.05
N GLY A 324 13.32 15.60 8.25
CA GLY A 324 12.54 15.81 9.47
C GLY A 324 13.11 16.95 10.29
N TYR A 325 12.24 17.76 10.89
CA TYR A 325 12.60 18.89 11.75
C TYR A 325 11.80 18.89 13.06
N GLN A 326 12.43 19.37 14.13
CA GLN A 326 11.76 19.86 15.33
C GLN A 326 11.85 21.39 15.34
N GLY A 327 10.73 22.09 15.15
CA GLY A 327 10.72 23.52 14.86
C GLY A 327 11.51 23.83 13.57
N GLN A 328 12.67 24.48 13.72
CA GLN A 328 13.59 24.76 12.60
C GLN A 328 14.86 23.90 12.63
N GLU A 329 15.02 23.09 13.67
CA GLU A 329 16.20 22.26 13.87
C GLU A 329 16.04 20.95 13.08
N PRO A 330 16.93 20.63 12.13
CA PRO A 330 16.88 19.35 11.43
C PRO A 330 17.21 18.21 12.40
N VAL A 331 16.40 17.17 12.38
CA VAL A 331 16.57 15.98 13.24
C VAL A 331 16.92 14.73 12.44
N CYS A 332 16.44 14.65 11.20
CA CYS A 332 16.79 13.56 10.31
C CYS A 332 16.73 13.96 8.85
N LYS A 333 17.39 13.17 8.02
CA LYS A 333 17.24 13.14 6.56
C LYS A 333 17.04 11.68 6.15
N ALA A 334 15.99 11.40 5.39
CA ALA A 334 15.65 10.05 4.96
C ALA A 334 15.70 9.93 3.44
N TRP A 335 16.19 8.79 2.98
CA TRP A 335 16.14 8.40 1.58
C TRP A 335 16.03 6.88 1.45
N VAL A 336 15.20 6.45 0.52
CA VAL A 336 14.83 5.07 0.24
C VAL A 336 15.05 4.80 -1.24
N GLU A 337 15.79 3.74 -1.52
CA GLU A 337 15.97 3.22 -2.87
C GLU A 337 15.24 1.88 -2.96
N ASP A 338 14.18 1.80 -3.77
CA ASP A 338 13.44 0.55 -4.01
C ASP A 338 13.63 0.10 -5.46
N ASN A 339 14.24 -1.07 -5.62
CA ASN A 339 14.41 -1.75 -6.90
C ASN A 339 13.43 -2.92 -6.98
N ALA A 340 12.18 -2.61 -7.36
CA ALA A 340 11.10 -3.57 -7.43
C ALA A 340 11.34 -4.71 -8.42
N GLU A 341 12.09 -4.47 -9.50
CA GLU A 341 12.46 -5.53 -10.45
C GLU A 341 13.39 -6.58 -9.83
N GLN A 342 14.34 -6.15 -8.99
CA GLN A 342 15.32 -7.04 -8.34
C GLN A 342 14.88 -7.52 -6.96
N GLY A 343 13.80 -6.95 -6.43
CA GLY A 343 13.29 -7.26 -5.09
C GLY A 343 14.29 -6.83 -4.01
N GLU A 344 14.82 -5.61 -4.12
CA GLU A 344 15.78 -5.06 -3.17
C GLU A 344 15.35 -3.65 -2.76
N ILE A 345 15.35 -3.38 -1.46
CA ILE A 345 15.12 -2.03 -0.93
C ILE A 345 16.23 -1.67 0.05
N LYS A 346 16.71 -0.43 -0.05
CA LYS A 346 17.73 0.16 0.81
C LYS A 346 17.14 1.38 1.51
N LEU A 347 17.23 1.37 2.82
CA LEU A 347 16.76 2.42 3.71
C LEU A 347 17.98 3.11 4.29
N ARG A 348 18.01 4.43 4.27
CA ARG A 348 19.09 5.17 4.93
C ARG A 348 18.56 6.43 5.61
N LEU A 349 19.14 6.71 6.78
CA LEU A 349 18.85 7.86 7.62
C LEU A 349 20.17 8.55 8.01
N GLU A 350 20.19 9.88 7.95
CA GLU A 350 21.16 10.70 8.68
C GLU A 350 20.41 11.33 9.85
N LEU A 351 20.95 11.18 11.06
CA LEU A 351 20.42 11.88 12.22
C LEU A 351 21.22 13.14 12.46
N HIS A 352 20.50 14.20 12.81
CA HIS A 352 21.06 15.52 13.00
C HIS A 352 20.78 16.03 14.41
N GLN A 353 21.75 16.76 14.95
CA GLN A 353 21.62 17.49 16.19
C GLN A 353 22.40 18.80 16.09
N ARG A 354 21.74 19.92 16.38
CA ARG A 354 22.31 21.28 16.29
C ARG A 354 22.92 21.57 14.91
N GLY A 355 22.19 21.20 13.85
CA GLY A 355 22.53 21.40 12.45
C GLY A 355 23.62 20.47 11.92
N LYS A 356 24.18 19.59 12.76
CA LYS A 356 25.26 18.67 12.38
C LYS A 356 24.76 17.25 12.31
N LYS A 357 25.20 16.54 11.27
CA LYS A 357 25.05 15.08 11.20
C LYS A 357 25.82 14.44 12.35
N VAL A 358 25.14 13.63 13.15
CA VAL A 358 25.73 12.93 14.30
C VAL A 358 25.80 11.42 14.10
N GLU A 359 24.88 10.86 13.29
CA GLU A 359 24.80 9.42 13.04
C GLU A 359 24.33 9.18 11.60
N SER A 360 24.76 8.06 11.02
CA SER A 360 24.10 7.47 9.85
C SER A 360 23.64 6.07 10.20
N TRP A 361 22.40 5.78 9.86
CA TRP A 361 21.82 4.45 9.96
C TRP A 361 21.43 3.97 8.58
N GLN A 362 21.61 2.68 8.32
CA GLN A 362 21.23 2.05 7.07
C GLN A 362 20.64 0.67 7.37
N ASP A 363 19.67 0.29 6.57
CA ASP A 363 19.16 -1.07 6.52
C ASP A 363 18.83 -1.44 5.07
N HIS A 364 18.75 -2.73 4.81
CA HIS A 364 18.38 -3.25 3.51
C HIS A 364 17.74 -4.62 3.69
N TYR A 365 16.82 -4.94 2.80
CA TYR A 365 16.29 -6.29 2.72
C TYR A 365 15.95 -6.64 1.28
N ARG A 366 15.87 -7.96 1.06
CA ARG A 366 15.38 -8.51 -0.19
C ARG A 366 13.98 -9.05 0.00
N TYR A 367 13.21 -8.99 -1.06
CA TYR A 367 11.87 -9.55 -1.15
C TYR A 367 11.68 -10.19 -2.52
N ASP A 368 10.66 -11.01 -2.64
CA ASP A 368 10.25 -11.58 -3.91
C ASP A 368 9.48 -10.51 -4.73
N PRO A 369 9.94 -10.10 -5.92
CA PRO A 369 9.28 -9.10 -6.77
C PRO A 369 7.81 -9.40 -7.09
N PHE A 370 7.46 -10.68 -7.06
CA PHE A 370 6.12 -11.12 -7.40
C PHE A 370 5.26 -11.30 -6.18
N THR A 371 5.74 -11.62 -4.98
CA THR A 371 4.85 -11.81 -3.80
C THR A 371 4.98 -10.72 -2.73
N GLY A 372 6.07 -9.96 -2.73
CA GLY A 372 6.42 -9.04 -1.64
C GLY A 372 6.93 -9.76 -0.38
N ASN A 373 6.99 -11.09 -0.38
CA ASN A 373 7.49 -11.85 0.77
C ASN A 373 8.97 -11.54 0.96
N ARG A 374 9.36 -11.22 2.21
CA ARG A 374 10.77 -11.05 2.57
C ARG A 374 11.54 -12.33 2.29
N LEU A 375 12.67 -12.19 1.60
CA LEU A 375 13.61 -13.27 1.39
C LEU A 375 14.56 -13.36 2.59
N PRO A 376 15.02 -14.56 2.96
CA PRO A 376 16.09 -14.70 3.95
C PRO A 376 17.30 -13.86 3.55
N ALA A 377 17.98 -13.29 4.55
CA ALA A 377 19.31 -12.72 4.30
C ALA A 377 20.17 -13.80 3.63
N ALA A 378 20.82 -13.47 2.52
CA ALA A 378 21.74 -14.39 1.87
C ALA A 378 22.72 -14.88 2.94
N SER A 379 22.77 -16.20 3.18
CA SER A 379 23.78 -16.73 4.09
C SER A 379 25.12 -16.31 3.51
N THR A 380 25.85 -15.48 4.26
CA THR A 380 27.26 -15.29 3.98
C THR A 380 27.90 -16.65 4.21
N ALA A 381 28.12 -17.40 3.13
CA ALA A 381 28.98 -18.55 3.18
C ALA A 381 30.29 -18.08 3.83
N PRO A 382 30.79 -18.77 4.88
CA PRO A 382 32.05 -18.37 5.48
C PRO A 382 33.09 -18.40 4.38
N GLN A 383 33.73 -17.25 4.12
CA GLN A 383 34.95 -17.20 3.33
C GLN A 383 35.93 -18.17 4.01
N ARG A 384 36.24 -19.26 3.32
CA ARG A 384 37.29 -20.20 3.73
C ARG A 384 38.59 -19.81 3.06
#